data_AF-A0A520QMY1-F1
#
_entry.id   AF-A0A520QMY1-F1
#
_cell.length_a   1.000
_cell.length_b   1.000
_cell.length_c   1.000
_cell.angle_alpha   90.00
_cell.angle_beta   90.00
_cell.angle_gamma   90.00
#
_symmetry.space_group_name_H-M   'P 1'
#
loop_
_entity.id
_entity.type
_entity.pdbx_description
1 polymer ?
#
loop_
_entity_poly.entity_id
_entity_poly.type
_entity_poly.pdbx_seq_one_letter_code
_entity_poly.pdbx_strand_id
1 'polypeptide(L)'
;ESRRRRMLAQPKAGVIEKILKPNDWNQYEIRCEGPRIRLYINGTQTIDFTETDPKIPLTGVIALQIHSGPPTEAWYRNITLTPLK
;
A
#
# COMPACT_ATOMS: atom_id res chain seq x y z
N GLU A 1 -1.82 5.39 -4.07
CA GLU A 1 -3.21 4.88 -4.06
C GLU A 1 -3.88 5.13 -5.40
N SER A 2 -4.51 4.10 -5.97
CA SER A 2 -5.20 4.21 -7.25
C SER A 2 -6.47 3.37 -7.25
N ARG A 3 -7.53 3.86 -7.86
CA ARG A 3 -8.81 3.17 -7.91
C ARG A 3 -9.54 3.43 -9.21
N ARG A 4 -10.07 2.39 -9.86
CA ARG A 4 -10.85 2.47 -11.11
C ARG A 4 -10.18 3.40 -12.15
N ARG A 5 -8.87 3.19 -12.37
CA ARG A 5 -8.02 3.99 -13.30
C ARG A 5 -7.80 5.45 -12.90
N ARG A 6 -8.11 5.84 -11.66
CA ARG A 6 -7.78 7.16 -11.10
C ARG A 6 -6.66 7.04 -10.08
N MET A 7 -5.63 7.88 -10.21
CA MET A 7 -4.64 8.06 -9.15
C MET A 7 -5.25 8.93 -8.04
N LEU A 8 -5.32 8.40 -6.82
CA LEU A 8 -5.88 9.06 -5.64
C LEU A 8 -4.79 9.71 -4.79
N ALA A 9 -3.63 9.08 -4.71
CA ALA A 9 -2.46 9.63 -4.03
C ALA A 9 -1.18 9.08 -4.66
N GLN A 10 -0.16 9.93 -4.75
CA GLN A 10 1.16 9.57 -5.26
C GLN A 10 2.23 9.93 -4.24
N PRO A 11 3.30 9.12 -4.15
CA PRO A 11 4.46 9.52 -3.39
C PRO A 11 5.10 10.75 -4.03
N LYS A 12 5.82 11.54 -3.21
CA LYS A 12 6.65 12.63 -3.75
C LYS A 12 7.70 12.05 -4.70
N ALA A 13 7.97 12.77 -5.80
CA ALA A 13 8.95 12.35 -6.79
C ALA A 13 10.32 12.04 -6.16
N GLY A 14 10.95 10.95 -6.60
CA GLY A 14 12.27 10.53 -6.15
C GLY A 14 12.35 9.92 -4.73
N VAL A 15 11.25 9.87 -3.95
CA VAL A 15 11.25 9.20 -2.64
C VAL A 15 11.36 7.69 -2.80
N ILE A 16 10.58 7.12 -3.71
CA ILE A 16 10.51 5.68 -3.95
C ILE A 16 11.85 5.11 -4.41
N GLU A 17 12.49 5.80 -5.36
CA GLU A 17 13.80 5.41 -5.92
C GLU A 17 14.90 5.31 -4.86
N LYS A 18 14.82 6.13 -3.81
CA LYS A 18 15.81 6.16 -2.72
C LYS A 18 15.59 5.08 -1.66
N ILE A 19 14.35 4.65 -1.46
CA ILE A 19 14.00 3.76 -0.35
C ILE A 19 13.80 2.31 -0.80
N LEU A 20 13.47 2.07 -2.07
CA LEU A 20 13.28 0.71 -2.58
C LEU A 20 14.60 -0.04 -2.60
N LYS A 21 14.51 -1.34 -2.29
CA LYS A 21 15.60 -2.30 -2.49
C LYS A 21 15.21 -3.23 -3.64
N PRO A 22 15.69 -2.98 -4.87
CA PRO A 22 15.41 -3.85 -6.00
C PRO A 22 15.96 -5.25 -5.76
N ASN A 23 15.19 -6.27 -6.12
CA ASN A 23 15.56 -7.70 -5.98
C ASN A 23 15.87 -8.14 -4.53
N ASP A 24 15.37 -7.41 -3.53
CA ASP A 24 15.51 -7.73 -2.13
C ASP A 24 14.20 -7.44 -1.38
N TRP A 25 14.15 -7.84 -0.12
CA TRP A 25 12.98 -7.68 0.74
C TRP A 25 12.76 -6.22 1.11
N ASN A 26 11.55 -5.74 0.85
CA ASN A 26 11.07 -4.44 1.31
C ASN A 26 10.04 -4.65 2.42
N GLN A 27 10.17 -3.90 3.52
CA GLN A 27 9.17 -3.88 4.57
C GLN A 27 8.04 -2.95 4.13
N TYR A 28 6.82 -3.48 4.12
CA TYR A 28 5.62 -2.71 3.83
C TYR A 28 4.77 -2.61 5.10
N GLU A 29 4.48 -1.39 5.55
CA GLU A 29 3.50 -1.14 6.61
C GLU A 29 2.32 -0.36 6.03
N ILE A 30 1.11 -0.83 6.36
CA ILE A 30 -0.16 -0.24 5.96
C ILE A 30 -0.93 0.07 7.24
N ARG A 31 -1.23 1.35 7.47
CA ARG A 31 -2.09 1.80 8.58
C ARG A 31 -3.45 2.22 8.04
N CYS A 32 -4.49 1.60 8.55
CA CYS A 32 -5.88 1.89 8.19
C CYS A 32 -6.64 2.37 9.43
N GLU A 33 -6.86 3.68 9.55
CA GLU A 33 -7.55 4.32 10.68
C GLU A 33 -8.81 5.02 10.19
N GLY A 34 -9.94 4.31 10.26
CA GLY A 34 -11.20 4.75 9.66
C GLY A 34 -11.00 5.01 8.15
N PRO A 35 -11.30 6.22 7.63
CA PRO A 35 -11.11 6.55 6.22
C PRO A 35 -9.66 6.91 5.86
N ARG A 36 -8.74 7.04 6.83
CA ARG A 36 -7.35 7.44 6.58
C ARG A 36 -6.45 6.21 6.40
N ILE A 37 -5.77 6.15 5.27
CA ILE A 37 -4.85 5.09 4.87
C ILE A 37 -3.45 5.68 4.70
N ARG A 38 -2.48 5.12 5.40
CA ARG A 38 -1.07 5.50 5.31
C ARG A 38 -0.22 4.31 4.93
N LEU A 39 0.65 4.53 3.95
CA LEU A 39 1.54 3.50 3.43
C LEU A 39 2.98 3.87 3.74
N TYR A 40 3.77 2.90 4.17
CA TYR A 40 5.18 3.06 4.48
C TYR A 40 6.00 1.97 3.80
N ILE A 41 7.06 2.37 3.11
CA ILE A 41 8.01 1.42 2.53
C ILE A 41 9.34 1.64 3.26
N ASN A 42 9.90 0.57 3.81
CA ASN A 42 11.17 0.60 4.56
C ASN A 42 11.20 1.73 5.61
N GLY A 43 10.11 1.89 6.37
CA GLY A 43 9.95 2.90 7.41
C GLY A 43 9.64 4.33 6.92
N THR A 44 9.70 4.60 5.62
CA THR A 44 9.41 5.92 5.04
C THR A 44 7.95 6.00 4.60
N GLN A 45 7.21 7.01 5.09
CA GLN A 45 5.83 7.26 4.64
C GLN A 45 5.81 7.66 3.17
N THR A 46 5.12 6.88 2.33
CA THR A 46 5.00 7.13 0.89
C THR A 46 3.66 7.72 0.52
N ILE A 47 2.59 7.33 1.23
CA ILE A 47 1.21 7.78 0.98
C ILE A 47 0.55 8.16 2.30
N ASP A 48 -0.23 9.24 2.26
CA ASP A 48 -1.19 9.63 3.27
C ASP A 48 -2.48 10.04 2.54
N PHE A 49 -3.49 9.19 2.62
CA PHE A 49 -4.72 9.32 1.86
C PHE A 49 -5.92 9.25 2.80
N THR A 50 -6.92 10.08 2.58
CA THR A 50 -8.21 10.00 3.28
C THR A 50 -9.29 9.76 2.24
N GLU A 51 -10.02 8.64 2.36
CA GLU A 51 -11.21 8.38 1.55
C GLU A 51 -12.32 9.37 1.91
N THR A 52 -12.74 10.15 0.93
CA THR A 52 -13.76 11.20 1.11
C THR A 52 -15.14 10.74 0.67
N ASP A 53 -15.26 9.64 -0.08
CA ASP A 53 -16.54 9.08 -0.50
C ASP A 53 -17.12 8.18 0.61
N PRO A 54 -18.22 8.58 1.28
CA PRO A 54 -18.81 7.81 2.37
C PRO A 54 -19.46 6.50 1.91
N LYS A 55 -19.63 6.28 0.60
CA LYS A 55 -20.20 5.04 0.05
C LYS A 55 -19.20 3.89 0.05
N ILE A 56 -17.95 4.14 0.41
CA ILE A 56 -16.88 3.15 0.35
C ILE A 56 -16.81 2.38 1.67
N PRO A 57 -16.95 1.04 1.64
CA PRO A 57 -16.84 0.25 2.85
C PRO A 57 -15.46 0.39 3.49
N LEU A 58 -15.43 0.61 4.80
CA LEU A 58 -14.20 0.67 5.59
C LEU A 58 -13.73 -0.70 6.09
N THR A 59 -14.49 -1.76 5.80
CA THR A 59 -14.21 -3.13 6.20
C THR A 59 -14.24 -4.05 4.99
N GLY A 60 -13.48 -5.14 5.06
CA GLY A 60 -13.34 -6.10 3.97
C GLY A 60 -12.29 -7.16 4.27
N VAL A 61 -11.87 -7.85 3.22
CA VAL A 61 -10.81 -8.86 3.29
C VAL A 61 -9.46 -8.26 2.90
N ILE A 62 -8.38 -8.82 3.45
CA ILE A 62 -7.02 -8.55 3.00
C ILE A 62 -6.64 -9.59 1.96
N ALA A 63 -6.15 -9.14 0.80
CA ALA A 63 -5.73 -10.02 -0.29
C ALA A 63 -4.39 -9.56 -0.86
N LEU A 64 -3.60 -10.52 -1.33
CA LEU A 64 -2.36 -10.25 -2.06
C LEU A 64 -2.66 -10.33 -3.56
N GLN A 65 -2.25 -9.29 -4.29
CA GLN A 65 -2.41 -9.21 -5.73
C GLN A 65 -1.04 -9.28 -6.41
N ILE A 66 -0.97 -10.07 -7.48
CA ILE A 66 0.05 -9.98 -8.53
C ILE A 66 -0.61 -9.42 -9.80
N HIS A 67 0.07 -8.50 -10.49
CA HIS A 67 -0.51 -7.87 -11.68
C HIS A 67 -0.53 -8.86 -12.86
N SER A 68 -1.56 -8.77 -13.72
CA SER A 68 -1.58 -9.52 -14.98
C SER A 68 -0.52 -8.97 -15.94
N GLY A 69 0.18 -9.84 -16.67
CA GLY A 69 1.22 -9.43 -17.61
C GLY A 69 2.11 -10.61 -18.02
N PRO A 70 3.33 -10.34 -18.50
CA PRO A 70 4.35 -11.37 -18.66
C PRO A 70 4.51 -12.20 -17.38
N PRO A 71 4.96 -13.47 -17.46
CA PRO A 71 5.21 -14.30 -16.29
C PRO A 71 6.00 -13.53 -15.24
N THR A 72 5.39 -13.35 -14.07
CA THR A 72 5.93 -12.59 -12.94
C THR A 72 5.82 -13.44 -11.69
N GLU A 73 6.80 -13.28 -10.81
CA GLU A 73 6.85 -13.93 -9.52
C GLU A 73 6.84 -12.86 -8.42
N ALA A 74 6.09 -13.11 -7.34
CA ALA A 74 6.04 -12.21 -6.19
C ALA A 74 6.21 -13.02 -4.91
N TRP A 75 7.12 -12.59 -4.03
CA TRP A 75 7.42 -13.25 -2.77
C TRP A 75 6.91 -12.42 -1.61
N TYR A 76 6.26 -13.10 -0.65
CA TYR A 76 5.74 -12.48 0.55
C TYR A 76 6.20 -13.29 1.76
N ARG A 77 6.54 -12.61 2.85
CA ARG A 77 6.85 -13.23 4.15
C ARG A 77 6.45 -12.31 5.29
N ASN A 78 6.31 -12.87 6.48
CA ASN A 78 6.05 -12.12 7.72
C ASN A 78 4.81 -11.21 7.64
N ILE A 79 3.72 -11.71 7.04
CA ILE A 79 2.45 -10.97 6.98
C ILE A 79 1.77 -11.08 8.35
N THR A 80 1.64 -9.94 9.02
CA THR A 80 0.98 -9.82 10.32
C THR A 80 -0.13 -8.77 10.26
N LEU A 81 -1.21 -9.00 11.01
CA LEU A 81 -2.30 -8.05 11.15
C LEU A 81 -2.48 -7.71 12.63
N THR A 82 -2.45 -6.42 12.95
CA THR A 82 -2.69 -5.92 14.30
C THR A 82 -3.91 -4.99 14.27
N PRO A 83 -5.02 -5.35 14.95
CA PRO A 83 -6.14 -4.44 15.13
C PRO A 83 -5.69 -3.15 15.82
N LEU A 84 -6.12 -2.00 15.31
CA LEU A 84 -5.88 -0.71 15.95
C LEU A 84 -6.91 -0.51 17.08
N LYS A 85 -6.48 0.14 18.17
CA LYS A 85 -7.33 0.43 19.33
C LYS A 85 -8.21 1.66 19.07
#